data_AF-A0A661AXC2-F1
#
_entry.id   AF-A0A661AXC2-F1
#
_cell.length_a   1.000
_cell.length_b   1.000
_cell.length_c   1.000
_cell.angle_alpha   90.00
_cell.angle_beta   90.00
_cell.angle_gamma   90.00
#
_symmetry.space_group_name_H-M   'P 1'
#
loop_
_entity.id
_entity.type
_entity.pdbx_description
1 polymer ?
#
loop_
_entity_poly.entity_id
_entity_poly.type
_entity_poly.pdbx_seq_one_letter_code
_entity_poly.pdbx_strand_id
1 'polypeptide(L)' 'MEKKKVRVRVIKPEIYSRVVGYYRPVQNWNKGKKKEFEDRRYLRIDKVLSGSKSH' A
#
# COMPACT_ATOMS: atom_id res chain seq x y z
N MET A 1 24.36 35.58 -7.05
CA MET A 1 22.92 35.26 -7.11
C MET A 1 22.57 34.38 -5.93
N GLU A 2 21.87 34.93 -4.94
CA GLU A 2 21.56 34.25 -3.69
C GLU A 2 20.33 33.35 -3.87
N LYS A 3 20.47 32.04 -3.62
CA LYS A 3 19.37 31.08 -3.76
C LYS A 3 18.43 31.21 -2.56
N LYS A 4 17.27 31.88 -2.74
CA LYS A 4 16.21 31.95 -1.72
C LYS A 4 15.67 30.54 -1.43
N LYS A 5 15.73 30.14 -0.15
CA LYS A 5 15.22 28.86 0.35
C LYS A 5 13.70 28.98 0.55
N VAL A 6 12.92 28.45 -0.39
CA VAL A 6 11.45 28.42 -0.27
C VAL A 6 11.06 27.38 0.77
N ARG A 7 10.32 27.80 1.81
CA ARG A 7 9.73 26.87 2.79
C ARG A 7 8.46 26.27 2.20
N VAL A 8 8.54 25.01 1.81
CA VAL A 8 7.36 24.25 1.34
C VAL A 8 6.74 23.52 2.52
N ARG A 9 5.43 23.70 2.75
CA ARG A 9 4.69 22.95 3.76
C ARG A 9 4.29 21.60 3.17
N VAL A 10 4.87 20.52 3.70
CA VAL A 10 4.52 19.15 3.30
C VAL A 10 3.54 18.57 4.32
N ILE A 11 2.36 18.18 3.86
CA ILE A 11 1.35 17.50 4.67
C ILE A 11 1.39 16.01 4.28
N LYS A 12 1.50 15.12 5.27
CA LYS A 12 1.46 13.68 4.99
C LYS A 12 0.02 13.25 4.72
N PRO A 13 -0.24 12.51 3.63
CA PRO A 13 -1.56 11.95 3.38
C PRO A 13 -1.85 10.80 4.35
N GLU A 14 -3.13 10.61 4.68
CA GLU A 14 -3.60 9.41 5.37
C GLU A 14 -3.74 8.26 4.37
N ILE A 15 -3.12 7.12 4.69
CA ILE A 15 -3.14 5.94 3.82
C ILE A 15 -4.18 4.97 4.37
N TYR A 16 -5.14 4.58 3.53
CA TYR A 16 -6.18 3.61 3.87
C TYR A 16 -5.96 2.28 3.15
N SER A 17 -6.35 1.20 3.80
CA SER A 17 -6.35 -0.14 3.22
C SER A 17 -7.65 -0.86 3.55
N ARG A 18 -8.09 -1.74 2.64
CA ARG A 18 -9.28 -2.58 2.83
C ARG A 18 -8.95 -3.78 3.73
N VAL A 19 -9.70 -3.94 4.82
CA VAL A 19 -9.58 -5.03 5.79
C VAL A 19 -10.97 -5.64 5.96
N VAL A 20 -11.12 -6.92 5.61
CA VAL A 20 -12.37 -7.71 5.76
C VAL A 20 -13.64 -6.92 5.37
N GLY A 21 -13.60 -6.25 4.22
CA GLY A 21 -14.77 -5.57 3.65
C GLY A 21 -14.83 -4.04 3.78
N TYR A 22 -14.08 -3.41 4.69
CA TYR A 22 -14.12 -1.95 4.90
C TYR A 22 -12.73 -1.29 4.89
N TYR A 23 -12.66 0.04 4.73
CA TYR A 23 -11.41 0.80 4.74
C TYR A 23 -11.00 1.21 6.15
N ARG A 24 -9.74 0.99 6.52
CA ARG A 24 -9.14 1.41 7.81
C ARG A 24 -7.83 2.14 7.57
N PRO A 25 -7.53 3.25 8.30
CA PRO A 25 -6.26 3.93 8.17
C PRO A 25 -5.12 3.02 8.64
N VAL A 26 -4.09 2.89 7.80
CA VAL A 26 -2.92 2.03 8.02
C VAL A 26 -2.10 2.50 9.21
N GLN A 27 -2.12 3.79 9.49
CA GLN A 27 -1.47 4.39 10.65
C GLN A 27 -1.99 3.82 11.99
N ASN A 28 -3.23 3.31 12.02
CA ASN A 28 -3.89 2.79 13.22
C ASN A 28 -3.81 1.25 13.33
N TRP A 29 -2.86 0.61 12.64
CA TRP A 29 -2.67 -0.83 12.70
C TRP A 29 -1.82 -1.22 13.91
N ASN A 30 -2.33 -2.16 14.71
CA ASN A 30 -1.57 -2.76 15.80
C ASN A 30 -0.53 -3.77 15.28
N LYS A 31 0.36 -4.25 16.17
CA LYS A 31 1.43 -5.20 15.82
C LYS A 31 0.90 -6.49 15.19
N GLY A 32 -0.23 -7.01 15.67
CA GLY A 32 -0.84 -8.22 15.13
C GLY A 32 -1.35 -8.05 13.70
N LYS A 33 -1.98 -6.91 13.39
CA LYS A 33 -2.48 -6.62 12.04
C LYS A 33 -1.37 -6.38 11.03
N LYS A 34 -0.24 -5.79 11.45
CA LYS A 34 0.96 -5.69 10.60
C LYS A 34 1.47 -7.08 10.23
N LYS A 35 1.63 -7.96 11.21
CA LYS A 35 2.04 -9.34 10.99
C LYS A 35 1.06 -10.12 10.09
N GLU A 36 -0.23 -10.02 10.37
CA GLU A 36 -1.28 -10.64 9.54
C GLU A 36 -1.18 -10.17 8.08
N PHE A 37 -0.88 -8.88 7.85
CA PHE A 37 -0.71 -8.33 6.51
C PHE A 37 0.56 -8.84 5.81
N GLU A 38 1.68 -8.95 6.53
CA GLU A 38 2.94 -9.52 6.02
C GLU A 38 2.78 -10.99 5.61
N ASP A 39 1.95 -11.75 6.34
CA ASP A 39 1.68 -13.16 6.05
C ASP A 39 0.71 -13.36 4.86
N ARG A 40 0.13 -12.30 4.27
CA ARG A 40 -0.81 -12.41 3.15
C ARG A 40 -0.11 -12.88 1.88
N ARG A 41 -0.70 -13.87 1.21
CA ARG A 41 -0.25 -14.37 -0.09
C ARG A 41 -1.01 -13.68 -1.21
N TYR A 42 -0.27 -13.03 -2.11
CA TYR A 42 -0.84 -12.39 -3.30
C TYR A 42 -0.78 -13.32 -4.49
N LEU A 43 -1.82 -13.27 -5.32
CA LEU A 43 -1.77 -13.88 -6.64
C LEU A 43 -0.92 -13.01 -7.56
N ARG A 44 0.06 -13.62 -8.21
CA ARG A 44 0.85 -12.99 -9.26
C ARG A 44 0.10 -13.10 -10.57
N ILE A 45 -0.46 -11.99 -11.05
CA ILE A 45 -1.30 -11.95 -12.25
C ILE A 45 -0.50 -12.41 -13.48
N ASP A 46 0.80 -12.08 -13.54
CA ASP A 46 1.72 -12.55 -14.60
C ASP A 46 1.72 -14.07 -14.73
N LYS A 47 1.81 -14.79 -13.61
CA LYS A 47 1.75 -16.25 -13.60
C LYS A 47 0.40 -16.77 -14.07
N VAL A 48 -0.69 -16.14 -13.64
CA VAL A 48 -2.06 -16.55 -13.99
C VAL A 48 -2.32 -16.39 -15.49
N LEU A 49 -1.90 -15.26 -16.08
CA LEU A 49 -2.16 -14.96 -17.50
C LEU A 49 -1.19 -15.67 -18.47
N SER A 50 0.01 -16.03 -18.02
CA SER A 50 0.97 -16.78 -18.85
C SER A 50 0.51 -18.20 -19.18
N GLY A 51 -0.27 -18.83 -18.27
CA GLY A 51 -0.83 -20.17 -18.47
C GLY A 51 -2.14 -20.21 -19.27
N SER A 52 -2.75 -19.05 -19.58
CA SER A 52 -4.01 -18.97 -20.31
C SER A 52 -3.86 -18.71 -21.82
N LYS A 53 -2.62 -18.62 -22.34
CA LYS A 53 -2.34 -18.42 -23.78
C LYS A 53 -2.06 -19.70 -24.57
N SER A 54 -2.50 -20.85 -24.05
CA SER A 54 -2.49 -22.12 -24.77
C SER A 54 -3.93 -22.58 -24.99
N HIS A 55 -4.62 -21.92 -25.93
CA HIS A 55 -5.69 -22.43 -26.79
C HIS A 55 -5.78 -21.52 -28.01
#